data_AF-A0A8J8FAF6-F1
#
_entry.id   AF-A0A8J8FAF6-F1
#
_cell.length_a   1.000
_cell.length_b   1.000
_cell.length_c   1.000
_cell.angle_alpha   90.00
_cell.angle_beta   90.00
_cell.angle_gamma   90.00
#
_symmetry.space_group_name_H-M   'P 1'
#
loop_
_entity.id
_entity.type
_entity.pdbx_description
1 polymer ?
#
loop_
_entity_poly.entity_id
_entity_poly.type
_entity_poly.pdbx_seq_one_letter_code
_entity_poly.pdbx_strand_id
1 'polypeptide(L)'
;MLEFVDTTKPAEPALRDWLKSNTAAESGSTINKYVGFQRSINLLELQEDQYQITSRGAAFAETGDPELVFEALLANVAGFETILQTLDHQQTTAAAIQASLQKAYPEYQLPQAVVGRHLEWLQAIGALKKQQSTDQYELTSFGKQLLQEKLDQKPVIDNLEIGGTYDRVELHEEYGGARYRGIAPSADYPYVFFFTGDSGAEHGYKDEFRGDTFIYTGEGRTGDMEMTGGNKAICDHKEDGRELHLFENNDKAWSVTYLGQFECVDWFEEQLSDTDGNRRKAIRFKLEPVANDVEFTATDLDAVETDELYERAKGAVTTDGGATQQTTTETTHTKYTRSEAVREYALRVADGVCRGCGNEAPFVGKDGEPYLEVHHLYRRSDGGPDHPDNVVALCPNCHRRVHHGKDGDDFNQELISKTERRAID
;
A
#
# COMPACT_ATOMS: atom_id res chain seq x y z
N MET A 1 1.13 -21.39 36.42
CA MET A 1 1.51 -20.18 37.19
C MET A 1 0.29 -19.32 37.46
N LEU A 2 -0.45 -18.87 36.43
CA LEU A 2 -1.63 -18.01 36.62
C LEU A 2 -2.67 -18.64 37.55
N GLU A 3 -3.00 -19.92 37.37
CA GLU A 3 -3.88 -20.68 38.28
C GLU A 3 -3.41 -20.66 39.75
N PHE A 4 -2.10 -20.78 39.99
CA PHE A 4 -1.53 -20.69 41.33
C PHE A 4 -1.66 -19.26 41.91
N VAL A 5 -1.42 -18.23 41.09
CA VAL A 5 -1.54 -16.84 41.51
C VAL A 5 -2.99 -16.49 41.82
N ASP A 6 -3.93 -16.94 40.98
CA ASP A 6 -5.37 -16.73 41.16
C ASP A 6 -5.87 -17.29 42.49
N THR A 7 -5.48 -18.53 42.78
CA THR A 7 -5.95 -19.25 43.97
C THR A 7 -5.28 -18.80 45.26
N THR A 8 -4.01 -18.38 45.23
CA THR A 8 -3.21 -18.16 46.45
C THR A 8 -2.83 -16.71 46.72
N LYS A 9 -2.95 -15.81 45.73
CA LYS A 9 -2.52 -14.41 45.80
C LYS A 9 -1.15 -14.24 46.50
N PRO A 10 -0.11 -14.92 46.00
CA PRO A 10 1.14 -15.10 46.72
C PRO A 10 1.94 -13.80 46.80
N ALA A 11 2.63 -13.58 47.92
CA ALA A 11 3.72 -12.61 47.99
C ALA A 11 4.95 -13.09 47.18
N GLU A 12 5.89 -12.19 46.88
CA GLU A 12 7.08 -12.49 46.06
C GLU A 12 7.87 -13.74 46.49
N PRO A 13 8.17 -13.98 47.78
CA PRO A 13 8.90 -15.17 48.19
C PRO A 13 8.16 -16.46 47.84
N ALA A 14 6.83 -16.49 48.06
CA ALA A 14 5.99 -17.66 47.81
C ALA A 14 5.86 -17.94 46.30
N LEU A 15 5.67 -16.90 45.48
CA LEU A 15 5.64 -17.05 44.02
C LEU A 15 6.99 -17.54 43.48
N ARG A 16 8.10 -17.01 44.02
CA ARG A 16 9.45 -17.40 43.63
C ARG A 16 9.73 -18.87 43.96
N ASP A 17 9.33 -19.33 45.13
CA ASP A 17 9.54 -20.73 45.51
C ASP A 17 8.66 -21.67 44.68
N TRP A 18 7.40 -21.28 44.42
CA TRP A 18 6.54 -22.03 43.49
C TRP A 18 7.18 -22.15 42.10
N LEU A 19 7.71 -21.05 41.54
CA LEU A 19 8.35 -21.06 40.21
C LEU A 19 9.60 -21.95 40.16
N LYS A 20 10.44 -21.96 41.20
CA LYS A 20 11.60 -22.88 41.26
C LYS A 20 11.19 -24.35 41.28
N SER A 21 10.07 -24.66 41.94
CA SER A 21 9.60 -26.04 42.08
C SER A 21 8.83 -26.55 40.87
N ASN A 22 8.27 -25.66 40.04
CA ASN A 22 7.35 -26.02 38.95
C ASN A 22 7.86 -25.64 37.55
N THR A 23 9.03 -25.00 37.45
CA THR A 23 9.63 -24.59 36.17
C THR A 23 11.13 -24.85 36.16
N ALA A 24 11.77 -24.73 34.99
CA ALA A 24 13.22 -24.81 34.85
C ALA A 24 13.98 -23.54 35.32
N ALA A 25 13.29 -22.58 35.96
CA ALA A 25 13.90 -21.32 36.39
C ALA A 25 14.68 -21.49 37.71
N GLU A 26 16.00 -21.63 37.60
CA GLU A 26 16.86 -21.90 38.77
C GLU A 26 17.34 -20.62 39.50
N SER A 27 17.43 -19.49 38.79
CA SER A 27 18.00 -18.25 39.33
C SER A 27 16.92 -17.21 39.70
N GLY A 28 17.16 -16.47 40.79
CA GLY A 28 16.26 -15.38 41.20
C GLY A 28 16.12 -14.27 40.16
N SER A 29 17.19 -13.99 39.39
CA SER A 29 17.14 -12.99 38.32
C SER A 29 16.30 -13.46 37.13
N THR A 30 16.34 -14.75 36.79
CA THR A 30 15.49 -15.35 35.74
C THR A 30 14.02 -15.26 36.15
N ILE A 31 13.69 -15.62 37.39
CA ILE A 31 12.33 -15.57 37.92
C ILE A 31 11.78 -14.14 37.89
N ASN A 32 12.56 -13.17 38.35
CA ASN A 32 12.13 -11.76 38.35
C ASN A 32 11.88 -11.23 36.93
N LYS A 33 12.67 -11.68 35.94
CA LYS A 33 12.42 -11.34 34.53
C LYS A 33 11.12 -11.96 34.02
N TYR A 34 10.83 -13.21 34.34
CA TYR A 34 9.58 -13.87 33.92
C TYR A 34 8.35 -13.23 34.55
N VAL A 35 8.38 -13.00 35.85
CA VAL A 35 7.28 -12.33 36.56
C VAL A 35 7.13 -10.89 36.08
N GLY A 36 8.24 -10.16 35.91
CA GLY A 36 8.24 -8.80 35.37
C GLY A 36 7.64 -8.72 33.96
N PHE A 37 7.95 -9.69 33.09
CA PHE A 37 7.40 -9.73 31.74
C PHE A 37 5.89 -10.03 31.73
N GLN A 38 5.44 -10.99 32.54
CA GLN A 38 4.02 -11.31 32.68
C GLN A 38 3.19 -10.10 33.17
N ARG A 39 3.82 -9.24 33.99
CA ARG A 39 3.25 -7.95 34.36
C ARG A 39 3.26 -6.94 33.23
N SER A 40 4.35 -6.86 32.45
CA SER A 40 4.42 -5.91 31.34
C SER A 40 3.42 -6.20 30.22
N ILE A 41 2.97 -7.46 30.07
CA ILE A 41 1.92 -7.84 29.12
C ILE A 41 0.54 -7.93 29.76
N ASN A 42 0.37 -7.36 30.96
CA ASN A 42 -0.91 -7.24 31.67
C ASN A 42 -1.60 -8.59 31.93
N LEU A 43 -0.85 -9.65 32.23
CA LEU A 43 -1.40 -10.93 32.71
C LEU A 43 -1.34 -11.07 34.24
N LEU A 44 -0.38 -10.38 34.85
CA LEU A 44 -0.20 -10.29 36.29
C LEU A 44 -0.14 -8.83 36.74
N GLU A 45 -0.54 -8.59 37.98
CA GLU A 45 -0.32 -7.32 38.67
C GLU A 45 0.19 -7.56 40.09
N LEU A 46 0.74 -6.50 40.69
CA LEU A 46 1.19 -6.49 42.08
C LEU A 46 0.34 -5.47 42.84
N GLN A 47 -0.46 -5.93 43.78
CA GLN A 47 -1.35 -5.11 44.61
C GLN A 47 -1.12 -5.49 46.07
N GLU A 48 -0.86 -4.51 46.93
CA GLU A 48 -0.64 -4.72 48.38
C GLU A 48 0.39 -5.82 48.68
N ASP A 49 1.53 -5.80 47.97
CA ASP A 49 2.63 -6.77 48.07
C ASP A 49 2.25 -8.23 47.71
N GLN A 50 1.10 -8.43 47.08
CA GLN A 50 0.62 -9.72 46.59
C GLN A 50 0.44 -9.71 45.08
N TYR A 51 0.87 -10.78 44.43
CA TYR A 51 0.62 -10.97 43.00
C TYR A 51 -0.84 -11.39 42.80
N GLN A 52 -1.49 -10.76 41.83
CA GLN A 52 -2.85 -11.10 41.40
C GLN A 52 -2.88 -11.25 39.88
N ILE A 53 -3.84 -12.02 39.38
CA ILE A 53 -4.12 -12.08 37.95
C ILE A 53 -4.98 -10.89 37.56
N THR A 54 -4.75 -10.35 36.37
CA THR A 54 -5.61 -9.31 35.79
C THR A 54 -6.86 -9.92 35.16
N SER A 55 -7.82 -9.12 34.70
CA SER A 55 -8.97 -9.63 33.94
C SER A 55 -8.56 -10.44 32.71
N ARG A 56 -7.48 -10.02 32.02
CA ARG A 56 -6.94 -10.74 30.87
C ARG A 56 -6.24 -12.04 31.31
N GLY A 57 -5.49 -12.00 32.41
CA GLY A 57 -4.88 -13.18 33.02
C GLY A 57 -5.91 -14.22 33.45
N ALA A 58 -7.05 -13.79 33.97
CA ALA A 58 -8.19 -14.64 34.35
C ALA A 58 -8.83 -15.31 33.13
N ALA A 59 -9.15 -14.51 32.10
CA ALA A 59 -9.71 -15.03 30.87
C ALA A 59 -8.79 -16.10 30.25
N PHE A 60 -7.48 -15.84 30.17
CA PHE A 60 -6.53 -16.82 29.65
C PHE A 60 -6.39 -18.06 30.54
N ALA A 61 -6.40 -17.91 31.87
CA ALA A 61 -6.34 -19.05 32.79
C ALA A 61 -7.58 -19.96 32.67
N GLU A 62 -8.76 -19.39 32.37
CA GLU A 62 -10.00 -20.13 32.19
C GLU A 62 -10.11 -20.80 30.82
N THR A 63 -9.80 -20.08 29.74
CA THR A 63 -10.04 -20.56 28.36
C THR A 63 -8.85 -21.30 27.76
N GLY A 64 -7.63 -20.99 28.21
CA GLY A 64 -6.40 -21.41 27.55
C GLY A 64 -6.20 -20.79 26.16
N ASP A 65 -6.96 -19.74 25.82
CA ASP A 65 -6.97 -19.15 24.48
C ASP A 65 -5.68 -18.38 24.17
N PRO A 66 -4.84 -18.86 23.24
CA PRO A 66 -3.58 -18.21 22.88
C PRO A 66 -3.75 -16.81 22.27
N GLU A 67 -4.90 -16.48 21.71
CA GLU A 67 -5.17 -15.16 21.11
C GLU A 67 -5.11 -14.04 22.17
N LEU A 68 -5.63 -14.30 23.38
CA LEU A 68 -5.57 -13.34 24.49
C LEU A 68 -4.13 -12.96 24.88
N VAL A 69 -3.21 -13.92 24.79
CA VAL A 69 -1.78 -13.71 25.02
C VAL A 69 -1.16 -12.96 23.84
N PHE A 70 -1.52 -13.33 22.62
CA PHE A 70 -1.03 -12.66 21.42
C PHE A 70 -1.40 -11.18 21.38
N GLU A 71 -2.66 -10.83 21.66
CA GLU A 71 -3.10 -9.44 21.78
C GLU A 71 -2.33 -8.67 22.86
N ALA A 72 -2.07 -9.30 24.00
CA ALA A 72 -1.27 -8.70 25.06
C ALA A 72 0.18 -8.46 24.65
N LEU A 73 0.78 -9.38 23.89
CA LEU A 73 2.11 -9.21 23.32
C LEU A 73 2.13 -8.02 22.36
N LEU A 74 1.17 -7.93 21.42
CA LEU A 74 1.07 -6.83 20.46
C LEU A 74 0.89 -5.46 21.15
N ALA A 75 0.00 -5.38 22.14
CA ALA A 75 -0.31 -4.11 22.80
C ALA A 75 0.85 -3.56 23.64
N ASN A 76 1.79 -4.40 24.06
CA ASN A 76 2.83 -4.03 25.02
C ASN A 76 4.27 -4.21 24.49
N VAL A 77 4.45 -4.88 23.36
CA VAL A 77 5.77 -5.21 22.81
C VAL A 77 5.77 -5.05 21.30
N ALA A 78 6.60 -4.12 20.81
CA ALA A 78 6.78 -3.90 19.38
C ALA A 78 7.47 -5.09 18.69
N GLY A 79 7.10 -5.36 17.45
CA GLY A 79 7.79 -6.31 16.56
C GLY A 79 7.13 -7.67 16.39
N PHE A 80 6.18 -8.09 17.24
CA PHE A 80 5.48 -9.37 17.05
C PHE A 80 4.72 -9.44 15.73
N GLU A 81 4.06 -8.34 15.34
CA GLU A 81 3.40 -8.26 14.04
C GLU A 81 4.40 -8.31 12.88
N THR A 82 5.49 -7.54 12.95
CA THR A 82 6.54 -7.53 11.91
C THR A 82 7.11 -8.93 11.68
N ILE A 83 7.25 -9.74 12.74
CA ILE A 83 7.70 -11.13 12.63
C ILE A 83 6.69 -11.97 11.85
N LEU A 84 5.38 -11.83 12.15
CA LEU A 84 4.34 -12.56 11.42
C LEU A 84 4.33 -12.18 9.94
N GLN A 85 4.34 -10.89 9.61
CA GLN A 85 4.41 -10.39 8.23
C GLN A 85 5.66 -10.92 7.50
N THR A 86 6.82 -10.91 8.17
CA THR A 86 8.07 -11.46 7.59
C THR A 86 7.95 -12.94 7.24
N LEU A 87 7.16 -13.71 7.99
CA LEU A 87 7.01 -15.15 7.83
C LEU A 87 5.81 -15.55 6.96
N ASP A 88 4.95 -14.60 6.57
CA ASP A 88 3.77 -14.89 5.74
C ASP A 88 4.17 -15.29 4.31
N HIS A 89 5.16 -14.59 3.76
CA HIS A 89 5.63 -14.79 2.39
C HIS A 89 6.61 -15.97 2.24
N GLN A 90 7.39 -16.28 3.28
CA GLN A 90 8.41 -17.32 3.21
C GLN A 90 8.90 -17.83 4.57
N GLN A 91 9.42 -19.06 4.56
CA GLN A 91 10.15 -19.63 5.70
C GLN A 91 11.53 -18.98 5.79
N THR A 92 11.93 -18.52 6.99
CA THR A 92 13.20 -17.77 7.12
C THR A 92 13.92 -17.99 8.44
N THR A 93 15.14 -17.50 8.57
CA THR A 93 16.00 -17.70 9.75
C THR A 93 15.81 -16.61 10.80
N ALA A 94 16.21 -16.86 12.05
CA ALA A 94 16.20 -15.83 13.10
C ALA A 94 17.04 -14.59 12.74
N ALA A 95 18.13 -14.76 11.96
CA ALA A 95 18.96 -13.65 11.51
C ALA A 95 18.24 -12.77 10.49
N ALA A 96 17.50 -13.36 9.56
CA ALA A 96 16.68 -12.63 8.61
C ALA A 96 15.53 -11.89 9.31
N ILE A 97 14.86 -12.53 10.28
CA ILE A 97 13.83 -11.91 11.09
C ILE A 97 14.39 -10.71 11.88
N GLN A 98 15.60 -10.85 12.45
CA GLN A 98 16.28 -9.75 13.12
C GLN A 98 16.57 -8.59 12.16
N ALA A 99 16.99 -8.87 10.93
CA ALA A 99 17.23 -7.86 9.91
C ALA A 99 15.93 -7.10 9.56
N SER A 100 14.81 -7.82 9.37
CA SER A 100 13.50 -7.21 9.14
C SER A 100 13.04 -6.33 10.29
N LEU A 101 13.20 -6.80 11.54
CA LEU A 101 12.90 -6.00 12.74
C LEU A 101 13.78 -4.75 12.82
N GLN A 102 15.07 -4.88 12.54
CA GLN A 102 16.00 -3.73 12.56
C GLN A 102 15.68 -2.71 11.47
N LYS A 103 15.18 -3.16 10.31
CA LYS A 103 14.66 -2.31 9.24
C LYS A 103 13.39 -1.57 9.67
N ALA A 104 12.48 -2.26 10.37
CA ALA A 104 11.21 -1.68 10.84
C ALA A 104 11.41 -0.69 12.00
N TYR A 105 12.41 -0.91 12.86
CA TYR A 105 12.70 -0.08 14.04
C TYR A 105 14.15 0.43 14.01
N PRO A 106 14.51 1.35 13.07
CA PRO A 106 15.89 1.77 12.85
C PRO A 106 16.52 2.50 14.04
N GLU A 107 15.70 3.18 14.85
CA GLU A 107 16.14 3.91 16.04
C GLU A 107 16.47 3.00 17.23
N TYR A 108 16.11 1.72 17.16
CA TYR A 108 16.31 0.77 18.26
C TYR A 108 17.43 -0.21 17.93
N GLN A 109 18.44 -0.29 18.79
CA GLN A 109 19.49 -1.30 18.65
C GLN A 109 18.94 -2.65 19.11
N LEU A 110 18.54 -3.52 18.17
CA LEU A 110 17.93 -4.83 18.44
C LEU A 110 18.99 -5.92 18.71
N PRO A 111 19.20 -6.35 19.98
CA PRO A 111 20.10 -7.45 20.28
C PRO A 111 19.49 -8.78 19.83
N GLN A 112 20.31 -9.71 19.35
CA GLN A 112 19.85 -11.03 18.88
C GLN A 112 19.06 -11.81 19.95
N ALA A 113 19.40 -11.61 21.23
CA ALA A 113 18.69 -12.22 22.35
C ALA A 113 17.22 -11.80 22.46
N VAL A 114 16.87 -10.58 22.01
CA VAL A 114 15.48 -10.08 22.02
C VAL A 114 14.64 -10.81 20.99
N VAL A 115 15.16 -10.99 19.78
CA VAL A 115 14.48 -11.73 18.71
C VAL A 115 14.23 -13.18 19.12
N GLY A 116 15.21 -13.84 19.74
CA GLY A 116 15.05 -15.18 20.29
C GLY A 116 13.86 -15.29 21.25
N ARG A 117 13.66 -14.29 22.13
CA ARG A 117 12.52 -14.27 23.05
C ARG A 117 11.18 -14.09 22.35
N HIS A 118 11.11 -13.27 21.31
CA HIS A 118 9.87 -13.11 20.54
C HIS A 118 9.48 -14.42 19.86
N LEU A 119 10.46 -15.09 19.26
CA LEU A 119 10.25 -16.39 18.62
C LEU A 119 9.80 -17.45 19.63
N GLU A 120 10.42 -17.51 20.81
CA GLU A 120 9.99 -18.41 21.90
C GLU A 120 8.52 -18.17 22.30
N TRP A 121 8.08 -16.91 22.39
CA TRP A 121 6.69 -16.57 22.71
C TRP A 121 5.73 -16.97 21.62
N LEU A 122 6.03 -16.65 20.36
CA LEU A 122 5.19 -17.04 19.22
C LEU A 122 5.13 -18.56 19.05
N GLN A 123 6.20 -19.29 19.39
CA GLN A 123 6.17 -20.76 19.46
C GLN A 123 5.29 -21.26 20.61
N ALA A 124 5.39 -20.63 21.78
CA ALA A 124 4.63 -21.04 22.97
C ALA A 124 3.11 -20.90 22.77
N ILE A 125 2.67 -19.88 22.05
CA ILE A 125 1.25 -19.69 21.67
C ILE A 125 0.86 -20.49 20.41
N GLY A 126 1.80 -21.21 19.80
CA GLY A 126 1.56 -22.01 18.59
C GLY A 126 1.43 -21.23 17.28
N ALA A 127 1.78 -19.94 17.25
CA ALA A 127 1.71 -19.10 16.05
C ALA A 127 2.80 -19.43 15.02
N LEU A 128 3.96 -19.91 15.47
CA LEU A 128 5.03 -20.32 14.56
C LEU A 128 5.68 -21.63 15.00
N LYS A 129 6.31 -22.31 14.04
CA LYS A 129 7.10 -23.52 14.30
C LYS A 129 8.49 -23.40 13.68
N LYS A 130 9.45 -24.06 14.32
CA LYS A 130 10.85 -24.11 13.88
C LYS A 130 11.14 -25.44 13.20
N GLN A 131 11.62 -25.41 11.96
CA GLN A 131 12.10 -26.57 11.25
C GLN A 131 13.52 -26.93 11.71
N GLN A 132 13.67 -28.09 12.37
CA GLN A 132 14.95 -28.48 12.96
C GLN A 132 16.05 -28.76 11.92
N SER A 133 15.68 -29.18 10.71
CA SER A 133 16.64 -29.51 9.64
C SER A 133 17.29 -28.29 8.99
N THR A 134 16.60 -27.15 8.97
CA THR A 134 16.98 -25.95 8.21
C THR A 134 17.21 -24.73 9.11
N ASP A 135 16.92 -24.82 10.41
CA ASP A 135 16.93 -23.69 11.36
C ASP A 135 16.01 -22.52 10.94
N GLN A 136 15.01 -22.83 10.12
CA GLN A 136 14.03 -21.87 9.63
C GLN A 136 12.74 -21.90 10.46
N TYR A 137 12.06 -20.76 10.49
CA TYR A 137 10.76 -20.59 11.12
C TYR A 137 9.71 -20.42 10.03
N GLU A 138 8.50 -20.86 10.33
CA GLU A 138 7.33 -20.70 9.46
C GLU A 138 6.06 -20.51 10.29
N LEU A 139 5.08 -19.79 9.73
CA LEU A 139 3.77 -19.64 10.37
C LEU A 139 3.02 -20.97 10.39
N THR A 140 2.35 -21.23 11.50
CA THR A 140 1.31 -22.28 11.56
C THR A 140 0.01 -21.75 10.96
N SER A 141 -0.99 -22.62 10.77
CA SER A 141 -2.34 -22.17 10.38
C SER A 141 -2.92 -21.15 11.37
N PHE A 142 -2.64 -21.33 12.66
CA PHE A 142 -3.05 -20.39 13.70
C PHE A 142 -2.32 -19.04 13.57
N GLY A 143 -1.00 -19.04 13.33
CA GLY A 143 -0.26 -17.80 13.10
C GLY A 143 -0.72 -17.02 11.87
N LYS A 144 -1.10 -17.72 10.81
CA LYS A 144 -1.70 -17.10 9.61
C LYS A 144 -3.08 -16.51 9.89
N GLN A 145 -3.92 -17.22 10.66
CA GLN A 145 -5.22 -16.70 11.08
C GLN A 145 -5.08 -15.42 11.91
N LEU A 146 -4.18 -15.42 12.91
CA LEU A 146 -3.91 -14.24 13.73
C LEU A 146 -3.43 -13.04 12.90
N LEU A 147 -2.57 -13.28 11.90
CA LEU A 147 -2.13 -12.24 10.99
C LEU A 147 -3.29 -11.72 10.15
N GLN A 148 -4.10 -12.61 9.56
CA GLN A 148 -5.25 -12.24 8.74
C GLN A 148 -6.27 -11.43 9.54
N GLU A 149 -6.65 -11.87 10.75
CA GLU A 149 -7.58 -11.14 11.61
C GLU A 149 -7.05 -9.74 11.97
N LYS A 150 -5.73 -9.57 12.09
CA LYS A 150 -5.13 -8.25 12.30
C LYS A 150 -5.12 -7.39 11.06
N LEU A 151 -4.88 -7.97 9.88
CA LEU A 151 -5.02 -7.26 8.61
C LEU A 151 -6.48 -6.86 8.37
N ASP A 152 -7.44 -7.73 8.69
CA ASP A 152 -8.88 -7.48 8.55
C ASP A 152 -9.41 -6.43 9.56
N GLN A 153 -8.78 -6.32 10.74
CA GLN A 153 -9.10 -5.30 11.76
C GLN A 153 -8.47 -3.93 11.45
N LYS A 154 -7.47 -3.89 10.57
CA LYS A 154 -6.81 -2.64 10.18
C LYS A 154 -7.68 -1.94 9.14
N PRO A 155 -7.89 -0.61 9.26
CA PRO A 155 -8.63 0.12 8.25
C PRO A 155 -8.00 -0.14 6.89
N VAL A 156 -8.77 -0.80 6.03
CA VAL A 156 -8.47 -0.90 4.62
C VAL A 156 -8.63 0.50 4.04
N ILE A 157 -7.77 0.88 3.11
CA ILE A 157 -7.95 2.08 2.29
C ILE A 157 -9.11 1.84 1.32
N ASP A 158 -10.34 1.79 1.87
CA ASP A 158 -11.58 1.67 1.10
C ASP A 158 -12.25 3.05 0.89
N ASN A 159 -11.82 4.05 1.66
CA ASN A 159 -12.43 5.38 1.69
C ASN A 159 -11.63 6.44 0.90
N LEU A 160 -10.51 6.06 0.28
CA LEU A 160 -9.77 6.99 -0.57
C LEU A 160 -10.29 6.92 -2.01
N GLU A 161 -11.00 7.96 -2.41
CA GLU A 161 -11.49 8.14 -3.76
C GLU A 161 -10.41 8.80 -4.61
N ILE A 162 -10.17 8.28 -5.81
CA ILE A 162 -9.20 8.89 -6.72
C ILE A 162 -9.69 10.29 -7.13
N GLY A 163 -8.83 11.30 -7.00
CA GLY A 163 -9.19 12.72 -7.14
C GLY A 163 -9.73 13.36 -5.86
N GLY A 164 -9.99 12.56 -4.83
CA GLY A 164 -10.35 13.04 -3.50
C GLY A 164 -9.20 13.82 -2.87
N THR A 165 -9.54 14.89 -2.16
CA THR A 165 -8.58 15.70 -1.40
C THR A 165 -8.63 15.34 0.08
N TYR A 166 -7.46 15.12 0.67
CA TYR A 166 -7.29 14.66 2.04
C TYR A 166 -6.30 15.56 2.80
N ASP A 167 -6.43 15.59 4.12
CA ASP A 167 -5.42 16.17 4.99
C ASP A 167 -4.32 15.12 5.24
N ARG A 168 -3.09 15.47 4.89
CA ARG A 168 -1.92 14.58 5.00
C ARG A 168 -1.58 14.23 6.45
N VAL A 169 -1.87 15.12 7.40
CA VAL A 169 -1.65 14.84 8.83
C VAL A 169 -2.63 13.76 9.29
N GLU A 170 -3.91 13.93 8.98
CA GLU A 170 -4.96 12.95 9.30
C GLU A 170 -4.68 11.60 8.65
N LEU A 171 -4.29 11.58 7.37
CA LEU A 171 -3.89 10.36 6.66
C LEU A 171 -2.81 9.57 7.41
N HIS A 172 -1.78 10.25 7.91
CA HIS A 172 -0.70 9.60 8.65
C HIS A 172 -1.05 9.28 10.12
N GLU A 173 -2.08 9.92 10.68
CA GLU A 173 -2.64 9.54 11.98
C GLU A 173 -3.46 8.26 11.90
N GLU A 174 -4.16 8.07 10.78
CA GLU A 174 -4.99 6.90 10.54
C GLU A 174 -4.18 5.69 10.06
N TYR A 175 -3.30 5.89 9.07
CA TYR A 175 -2.61 4.80 8.35
C TYR A 175 -1.09 4.74 8.61
N GLY A 176 -0.57 5.58 9.49
CA GLY A 176 0.86 5.62 9.83
C GLY A 176 1.75 6.15 8.70
N GLY A 177 3.07 5.93 8.83
CA GLY A 177 4.08 6.45 7.90
C GLY A 177 4.63 7.84 8.28
N ALA A 178 5.75 8.21 7.68
CA ALA A 178 6.47 9.43 8.04
C ALA A 178 5.86 10.68 7.36
N ARG A 179 5.24 11.55 8.18
CA ARG A 179 4.51 12.77 7.77
C ARG A 179 5.25 13.73 6.83
N TYR A 180 6.57 13.78 6.90
CA TYR A 180 7.39 14.77 6.20
C TYR A 180 8.22 14.20 5.04
N ARG A 181 8.14 12.88 4.78
CA ARG A 181 8.94 12.25 3.72
C ARG A 181 8.18 12.16 2.41
N GLY A 182 8.88 12.27 1.29
CA GLY A 182 8.30 12.05 -0.04
C GLY A 182 7.85 10.59 -0.23
N ILE A 183 8.55 9.64 0.39
CA ILE A 183 8.20 8.23 0.45
C ILE A 183 8.05 7.83 1.92
N ALA A 184 6.87 7.33 2.27
CA ALA A 184 6.43 7.08 3.63
C ALA A 184 5.85 5.67 3.75
N PRO A 185 6.70 4.63 3.82
CA PRO A 185 6.26 3.30 4.20
C PRO A 185 5.67 3.33 5.62
N SER A 186 4.49 2.74 5.79
CA SER A 186 3.89 2.54 7.09
C SER A 186 4.55 1.36 7.82
N ALA A 187 4.73 1.50 9.12
CA ALA A 187 5.21 0.42 9.98
C ALA A 187 4.05 -0.49 10.41
N ASP A 188 2.85 0.10 10.52
CA ASP A 188 1.67 -0.56 11.04
C ASP A 188 0.76 -1.06 9.92
N TYR A 189 0.88 -0.58 8.69
CA TYR A 189 0.01 -0.97 7.58
C TYR A 189 0.82 -1.42 6.37
N PRO A 190 0.26 -2.29 5.50
CA PRO A 190 0.90 -2.72 4.26
C PRO A 190 0.90 -1.61 3.20
N TYR A 191 1.00 -0.34 3.61
CA TYR A 191 0.93 0.81 2.72
C TYR A 191 2.27 1.51 2.61
N VAL A 192 2.59 1.94 1.40
CA VAL A 192 3.62 2.93 1.12
C VAL A 192 2.95 4.13 0.50
N PHE A 193 2.87 5.21 1.26
CA PHE A 193 2.42 6.50 0.77
C PHE A 193 3.58 7.21 0.09
N PHE A 194 3.35 7.75 -1.09
CA PHE A 194 4.36 8.56 -1.76
C PHE A 194 3.72 9.78 -2.41
N PHE A 195 4.48 10.86 -2.44
CA PHE A 195 3.96 12.20 -2.71
C PHE A 195 4.76 12.85 -3.84
N THR A 196 4.05 13.37 -4.84
CA THR A 196 4.60 14.17 -5.94
C THR A 196 4.17 15.64 -5.84
N GLY A 197 4.78 16.52 -6.64
CA GLY A 197 4.50 17.96 -6.70
C GLY A 197 5.76 18.83 -6.77
N ASP A 198 5.55 20.15 -6.86
CA ASP A 198 6.61 21.11 -7.23
C ASP A 198 7.76 21.23 -6.22
N SER A 199 7.51 20.90 -4.96
CA SER A 199 8.54 20.94 -3.90
C SER A 199 9.77 20.07 -4.19
N GLY A 200 9.65 19.05 -5.04
CA GLY A 200 10.77 18.21 -5.45
C GLY A 200 11.71 18.85 -6.49
N ALA A 201 11.24 19.84 -7.25
CA ALA A 201 12.01 20.46 -8.32
C ALA A 201 13.28 21.17 -7.80
N GLU A 202 13.21 21.75 -6.59
CA GLU A 202 14.35 22.36 -5.91
C GLU A 202 15.47 21.36 -5.58
N HIS A 203 15.14 20.08 -5.48
CA HIS A 203 16.08 18.98 -5.26
C HIS A 203 16.48 18.27 -6.56
N GLY A 204 16.07 18.80 -7.72
CA GLY A 204 16.29 18.21 -9.03
C GLY A 204 15.49 16.92 -9.27
N TYR A 205 14.38 16.73 -8.55
CA TYR A 205 13.43 15.65 -8.85
C TYR A 205 12.66 15.95 -10.12
N LYS A 206 12.32 14.90 -10.86
CA LYS A 206 11.65 14.99 -12.15
C LYS A 206 10.58 13.92 -12.24
N ASP A 207 9.44 14.19 -11.62
CA ASP A 207 8.28 13.32 -11.71
C ASP A 207 7.49 13.66 -12.97
N GLU A 208 7.16 12.65 -13.78
CA GLU A 208 6.51 12.88 -15.07
C GLU A 208 5.76 11.65 -15.56
N PHE A 209 4.67 11.85 -16.28
CA PHE A 209 4.08 10.80 -17.09
C PHE A 209 4.85 10.62 -18.40
N ARG A 210 5.13 9.37 -18.77
CA ARG A 210 5.65 8.97 -20.09
C ARG A 210 4.66 7.99 -20.73
N GLY A 211 3.65 8.53 -21.43
CA GLY A 211 2.47 7.74 -21.81
C GLY A 211 1.67 7.38 -20.56
N ASP A 212 1.27 6.12 -20.44
CA ASP A 212 0.48 5.61 -19.30
C ASP A 212 1.33 5.29 -18.06
N THR A 213 2.66 5.29 -18.19
CA THR A 213 3.58 5.02 -17.08
C THR A 213 3.95 6.32 -16.35
N PHE A 214 3.77 6.34 -15.04
CA PHE A 214 4.26 7.41 -14.19
C PHE A 214 5.72 7.15 -13.81
N ILE A 215 6.61 8.09 -14.13
CA ILE A 215 8.02 8.00 -13.81
C ILE A 215 8.30 8.84 -12.57
N TYR A 216 8.47 8.16 -11.44
CA TYR A 216 8.68 8.79 -10.14
C TYR A 216 10.17 8.85 -9.77
N THR A 217 10.61 9.93 -9.14
CA THR A 217 11.98 10.09 -8.66
C THR A 217 12.14 9.54 -7.25
N GLY A 218 13.12 8.68 -7.03
CA GLY A 218 13.44 8.16 -5.70
C GLY A 218 13.90 9.23 -4.71
N GLU A 219 13.94 8.89 -3.44
CA GLU A 219 14.45 9.76 -2.38
C GLU A 219 15.99 9.83 -2.38
N GLY A 220 16.51 11.02 -2.10
CA GLY A 220 17.95 11.29 -1.98
C GLY A 220 18.27 12.68 -2.51
N ARG A 221 18.58 13.63 -1.63
CA ARG A 221 18.67 15.06 -1.99
C ARG A 221 20.01 15.51 -2.54
N THR A 222 21.09 14.83 -2.18
CA THR A 222 22.47 15.20 -2.51
C THR A 222 23.28 13.95 -2.82
N GLY A 223 24.11 14.00 -3.88
CA GLY A 223 24.89 12.85 -4.33
C GLY A 223 24.06 11.74 -4.99
N ASP A 224 24.74 10.66 -5.36
CA ASP A 224 24.11 9.48 -5.97
C ASP A 224 23.06 8.86 -5.04
N MET A 225 21.89 8.54 -5.58
CA MET A 225 20.81 7.90 -4.81
C MET A 225 21.14 6.43 -4.53
N GLU A 226 20.71 5.96 -3.36
CA GLU A 226 20.91 4.58 -2.93
C GLU A 226 19.58 3.81 -2.89
N MET A 227 19.60 2.52 -3.24
CA MET A 227 18.44 1.64 -3.15
C MET A 227 18.20 1.17 -1.71
N THR A 228 17.93 2.12 -0.82
CA THR A 228 17.70 1.94 0.62
C THR A 228 16.41 2.66 1.04
N GLY A 229 15.96 2.47 2.28
CA GLY A 229 14.82 3.21 2.83
C GLY A 229 13.54 3.15 1.97
N GLY A 230 12.99 4.31 1.64
CA GLY A 230 11.81 4.47 0.79
C GLY A 230 12.02 3.97 -0.64
N ASN A 231 13.22 4.13 -1.21
CA ASN A 231 13.53 3.60 -2.54
C ASN A 231 13.38 2.08 -2.57
N LYS A 232 13.91 1.40 -1.56
CA LYS A 232 13.76 -0.05 -1.42
C LYS A 232 12.31 -0.44 -1.15
N ALA A 233 11.56 0.35 -0.37
CA ALA A 233 10.14 0.11 -0.12
C ALA A 233 9.28 0.16 -1.39
N ILE A 234 9.58 1.05 -2.33
CA ILE A 234 8.94 1.07 -3.66
C ILE A 234 9.42 -0.11 -4.50
N CYS A 235 10.73 -0.36 -4.55
CA CYS A 235 11.31 -1.42 -5.39
C CYS A 235 10.82 -2.83 -5.02
N ASP A 236 10.75 -3.16 -3.73
CA ASP A 236 10.40 -4.50 -3.24
C ASP A 236 8.91 -4.65 -2.94
N HIS A 237 8.07 -3.64 -3.22
CA HIS A 237 6.74 -3.55 -2.63
C HIS A 237 5.87 -4.80 -2.89
N LYS A 238 5.99 -5.43 -4.07
CA LYS A 238 5.29 -6.68 -4.40
C LYS A 238 5.77 -7.86 -3.55
N GLU A 239 7.08 -7.98 -3.35
CA GLU A 239 7.67 -9.05 -2.52
C GLU A 239 7.32 -8.85 -1.04
N ASP A 240 7.26 -7.59 -0.59
CA ASP A 240 6.91 -7.19 0.78
C ASP A 240 5.38 -7.17 1.02
N GLY A 241 4.54 -7.49 0.02
CA GLY A 241 3.09 -7.47 0.14
C GLY A 241 2.49 -6.09 0.42
N ARG A 242 3.15 -5.02 -0.06
CA ARG A 242 2.76 -3.63 0.18
C ARG A 242 2.10 -2.97 -1.02
N GLU A 243 1.07 -2.20 -0.75
CA GLU A 243 0.37 -1.36 -1.73
C GLU A 243 1.04 0.01 -1.82
N LEU A 244 1.21 0.54 -3.04
CA LEU A 244 1.74 1.87 -3.25
C LEU A 244 0.58 2.84 -3.52
N HIS A 245 0.43 3.86 -2.68
CA HIS A 245 -0.61 4.88 -2.82
C HIS A 245 0.03 6.23 -3.15
N LEU A 246 -0.21 6.72 -4.38
CA LEU A 246 0.34 7.99 -4.85
C LEU A 246 -0.59 9.14 -4.47
N PHE A 247 0.01 10.23 -4.01
CA PHE A 247 -0.65 11.49 -3.74
C PHE A 247 0.09 12.64 -4.40
N GLU A 248 -0.63 13.73 -4.63
CA GLU A 248 -0.07 14.98 -5.11
C GLU A 248 -0.29 16.10 -4.10
N ASN A 249 0.74 16.92 -3.87
CA ASN A 249 0.63 18.06 -2.97
C ASN A 249 -0.15 19.19 -3.65
N ASN A 250 -1.13 19.75 -2.95
CA ASN A 250 -1.88 20.92 -3.40
C ASN A 250 -1.25 22.21 -2.86
N ASP A 251 -1.68 23.36 -3.38
CA ASP A 251 -1.25 24.69 -2.91
C ASP A 251 -1.55 24.95 -1.42
N LYS A 252 -2.62 24.33 -0.92
CA LYS A 252 -3.00 24.43 0.49
C LYS A 252 -2.08 23.55 1.33
N ALA A 253 -1.52 24.12 2.40
CA ALA A 253 -0.69 23.37 3.34
C ALA A 253 -1.41 22.11 3.82
N TRP A 254 -0.68 20.99 3.88
CA TRP A 254 -1.17 19.67 4.28
C TRP A 254 -2.28 19.07 3.42
N SER A 255 -2.72 19.75 2.36
CA SER A 255 -3.73 19.24 1.45
C SER A 255 -3.06 18.41 0.36
N VAL A 256 -3.53 17.17 0.19
CA VAL A 256 -3.04 16.25 -0.83
C VAL A 256 -4.20 15.64 -1.61
N THR A 257 -4.02 15.46 -2.91
CA THR A 257 -4.99 14.79 -3.79
C THR A 257 -4.57 13.35 -4.00
N TYR A 258 -5.46 12.39 -3.72
CA TYR A 258 -5.16 10.98 -3.93
C TYR A 258 -5.20 10.64 -5.41
N LEU A 259 -4.09 10.11 -5.92
CA LEU A 259 -3.97 9.73 -7.32
C LEU A 259 -4.33 8.27 -7.54
N GLY A 260 -4.35 7.41 -6.52
CA GLY A 260 -4.70 6.00 -6.71
C GLY A 260 -3.56 5.07 -6.34
N GLN A 261 -3.84 3.79 -6.47
CA GLN A 261 -2.87 2.73 -6.22
C GLN A 261 -1.99 2.50 -7.45
N PHE A 262 -0.72 2.17 -7.23
CA PHE A 262 0.27 1.94 -8.26
C PHE A 262 1.08 0.68 -7.96
N GLU A 263 1.69 0.15 -9.02
CA GLU A 263 2.68 -0.91 -8.98
C GLU A 263 3.98 -0.43 -9.59
N CYS A 264 5.10 -0.72 -8.92
CA CYS A 264 6.41 -0.58 -9.52
C CYS A 264 6.66 -1.75 -10.47
N VAL A 265 6.72 -1.46 -11.76
CA VAL A 265 6.98 -2.48 -12.80
C VAL A 265 8.45 -2.59 -13.16
N ASP A 266 9.22 -1.52 -12.98
CA ASP A 266 10.65 -1.45 -13.27
C ASP A 266 11.29 -0.20 -12.65
N TRP A 267 12.62 -0.12 -12.64
CA TRP A 267 13.35 1.11 -12.27
C TRP A 267 14.64 1.25 -13.08
N PHE A 268 15.15 2.47 -13.20
CA PHE A 268 16.38 2.76 -13.92
C PHE A 268 17.11 3.96 -13.32
N GLU A 269 18.39 4.11 -13.69
CA GLU A 269 19.20 5.29 -13.33
C GLU A 269 19.10 6.38 -14.40
N GLU A 270 18.95 7.64 -13.98
CA GLU A 270 19.01 8.81 -14.85
C GLU A 270 19.93 9.88 -14.25
N GLN A 271 20.67 10.61 -15.09
CA GLN A 271 21.55 11.69 -14.63
C GLN A 271 20.77 12.97 -14.39
N LEU A 272 20.39 13.22 -13.13
CA LEU A 272 19.69 14.44 -12.70
C LEU A 272 20.62 15.36 -11.91
N SER A 273 20.23 16.61 -11.77
CA SER A 273 20.88 17.52 -10.82
C SER A 273 20.40 17.19 -9.40
N ASP A 274 21.26 17.39 -8.42
CA ASP A 274 20.92 17.36 -7.01
C ASP A 274 20.60 18.76 -6.47
N THR A 275 20.38 18.87 -5.15
CA THR A 275 20.07 20.15 -4.49
C THR A 275 21.17 21.19 -4.67
N ASP A 276 22.43 20.76 -4.78
CA ASP A 276 23.58 21.64 -4.95
C ASP A 276 23.87 21.94 -6.43
N GLY A 277 23.04 21.44 -7.34
CA GLY A 277 23.19 21.57 -8.79
C GLY A 277 24.18 20.58 -9.40
N ASN A 278 24.78 19.68 -8.62
CA ASN A 278 25.72 18.68 -9.10
C ASN A 278 24.99 17.55 -9.82
N ARG A 279 25.65 16.91 -10.78
CA ARG A 279 25.09 15.72 -11.44
C ARG A 279 25.20 14.51 -10.52
N ARG A 280 24.09 13.81 -10.35
CA ARG A 280 23.99 12.55 -9.59
C ARG A 280 23.32 11.47 -10.43
N LYS A 281 23.59 10.21 -10.08
CA LYS A 281 22.76 9.08 -10.46
C LYS A 281 21.47 9.11 -9.63
N ALA A 282 20.37 9.47 -10.27
CA ALA A 282 19.06 9.42 -9.66
C ALA A 282 18.37 8.09 -9.98
N ILE A 283 17.71 7.50 -8.98
CA ILE A 283 16.83 6.35 -9.15
C ILE A 283 15.48 6.83 -9.67
N ARG A 284 14.98 6.22 -10.75
CA ARG A 284 13.69 6.51 -11.37
C ARG A 284 12.85 5.24 -11.42
N PHE A 285 11.66 5.29 -10.84
CA PHE A 285 10.71 4.18 -10.81
C PHE A 285 9.71 4.31 -11.95
N LYS A 286 9.44 3.21 -12.66
CA LYS A 286 8.33 3.08 -13.59
C LYS A 286 7.14 2.53 -12.83
N LEU A 287 6.13 3.37 -12.66
CA LEU A 287 4.92 3.04 -11.92
C LEU A 287 3.74 2.97 -12.88
N GLU A 288 3.02 1.86 -12.83
CA GLU A 288 1.76 1.69 -13.55
C GLU A 288 0.60 1.72 -12.55
N PRO A 289 -0.51 2.39 -12.87
CA PRO A 289 -1.67 2.38 -11.98
C PRO A 289 -2.15 0.94 -11.80
N VAL A 290 -2.38 0.53 -10.55
CA VAL A 290 -3.23 -0.62 -10.29
C VAL A 290 -4.62 -0.11 -10.66
N ALA A 291 -5.10 -0.53 -11.81
CA ALA A 291 -6.44 -0.16 -12.23
C ALA A 291 -7.40 -0.54 -11.10
N ASN A 292 -8.33 0.36 -10.76
CA ASN A 292 -9.57 -0.04 -10.11
C ASN A 292 -10.33 -0.88 -11.14
N ASP A 293 -9.83 -2.09 -11.42
CA ASP A 293 -10.36 -3.01 -12.41
C ASP A 293 -11.67 -3.56 -11.89
N VAL A 294 -12.73 -2.80 -12.13
CA VAL A 294 -14.04 -3.39 -12.33
C VAL A 294 -13.95 -4.10 -13.68
N GLU A 295 -13.51 -5.35 -13.69
CA GLU A 295 -13.67 -6.21 -14.86
C GLU A 295 -15.17 -6.33 -15.15
N PHE A 296 -15.59 -5.92 -16.35
CA PHE A 296 -16.96 -6.12 -16.78
C PHE A 296 -17.02 -7.08 -17.97
N THR A 297 -18.14 -7.79 -18.06
CA THR A 297 -18.39 -8.76 -19.12
C THR A 297 -19.26 -8.11 -20.19
N ALA A 298 -18.70 -7.96 -21.39
CA ALA A 298 -19.46 -7.57 -22.57
C ALA A 298 -19.23 -8.62 -23.66
N THR A 299 -20.22 -8.80 -24.53
CA THR A 299 -20.06 -9.65 -25.73
C THR A 299 -19.06 -9.03 -26.71
N ASP A 300 -19.04 -7.70 -26.79
CA ASP A 300 -18.12 -6.89 -27.59
C ASP A 300 -18.18 -5.44 -27.09
N LEU A 301 -17.05 -4.73 -26.98
CA LEU A 301 -17.05 -3.29 -26.68
C LEU A 301 -17.71 -2.51 -27.82
N ASP A 302 -17.52 -2.94 -29.08
CA ASP A 302 -18.06 -2.30 -30.28
C ASP A 302 -19.60 -2.24 -30.30
N ALA A 303 -20.25 -3.15 -29.57
CA ALA A 303 -21.70 -3.23 -29.47
C ALA A 303 -22.30 -2.42 -28.30
N VAL A 304 -21.47 -1.80 -27.45
CA VAL A 304 -21.92 -0.98 -26.31
C VAL A 304 -22.24 0.43 -26.78
N GLU A 305 -23.34 1.03 -26.36
CA GLU A 305 -23.64 2.44 -26.70
C GLU A 305 -22.67 3.41 -26.00
N THR A 306 -22.38 4.55 -26.64
CA THR A 306 -21.38 5.52 -26.13
C THR A 306 -21.73 6.08 -24.74
N ASP A 307 -23.01 6.33 -24.46
CA ASP A 307 -23.47 6.81 -23.15
C ASP A 307 -23.28 5.75 -22.06
N GLU A 308 -23.43 4.47 -22.42
CA GLU A 308 -23.19 3.37 -21.49
C GLU A 308 -21.69 3.15 -21.26
N LEU A 309 -20.86 3.31 -22.29
CA LEU A 309 -19.40 3.36 -22.12
C LEU A 309 -18.97 4.51 -21.22
N TYR A 310 -19.63 5.66 -21.30
CA TYR A 310 -19.35 6.82 -20.45
C TYR A 310 -19.63 6.53 -18.97
N GLU A 311 -20.81 6.03 -18.64
CA GLU A 311 -21.17 5.68 -17.25
C GLU A 311 -20.24 4.59 -16.69
N ARG A 312 -19.89 3.60 -17.51
CA ARG A 312 -18.92 2.56 -17.14
C ARG A 312 -17.51 3.13 -16.94
N ALA A 313 -17.07 4.04 -17.80
CA ALA A 313 -15.79 4.74 -17.71
C ALA A 313 -15.72 5.70 -16.50
N LYS A 314 -16.87 6.22 -16.04
CA LYS A 314 -16.98 6.96 -14.77
C LYS A 314 -16.86 6.07 -13.53
N GLY A 315 -17.13 4.77 -13.67
CA GLY A 315 -17.20 3.82 -12.56
C GLY A 315 -18.56 3.78 -11.87
N ALA A 316 -19.62 4.28 -12.50
CA ALA A 316 -20.98 4.09 -12.02
C ALA A 316 -21.40 2.63 -12.29
N VAL A 317 -21.66 1.87 -11.22
CA VAL A 317 -22.21 0.52 -11.36
C VAL A 317 -23.64 0.64 -11.90
N THR A 318 -23.85 0.35 -13.19
CA THR A 318 -25.20 0.11 -13.71
C THR A 318 -25.64 -1.28 -13.25
N THR A 319 -26.31 -1.35 -12.11
CA THR A 319 -27.04 -2.55 -11.69
C THR A 319 -28.32 -2.70 -12.53
N ASP A 320 -28.20 -2.91 -13.83
CA ASP A 320 -29.33 -3.40 -14.61
C ASP A 320 -29.41 -4.92 -14.51
N GLY A 321 -29.88 -5.33 -13.33
CA GLY A 321 -30.58 -6.60 -13.12
C GLY A 321 -31.91 -6.60 -13.89
N GLY A 322 -31.84 -6.62 -15.21
CA GLY A 322 -32.96 -6.92 -16.09
C GLY A 322 -33.08 -8.42 -16.29
N ALA A 323 -33.72 -9.12 -15.35
CA ALA A 323 -34.11 -10.51 -15.50
C ALA A 323 -35.02 -10.67 -16.73
N THR A 324 -34.43 -10.94 -17.89
CA THR A 324 -35.16 -11.39 -19.06
C THR A 324 -34.84 -12.86 -19.26
N GLN A 325 -35.82 -13.72 -18.99
CA GLN A 325 -35.76 -15.13 -19.32
C GLN A 325 -35.46 -15.27 -20.82
N GLN A 326 -34.27 -15.77 -21.18
CA GLN A 326 -34.09 -16.48 -22.44
C GLN A 326 -32.82 -17.35 -22.44
N THR A 327 -33.09 -18.66 -22.46
CA THR A 327 -32.47 -19.68 -23.30
C THR A 327 -30.94 -19.66 -23.43
N THR A 328 -30.31 -20.64 -22.77
CA THR A 328 -28.91 -21.06 -22.91
C THR A 328 -28.46 -21.09 -24.37
N THR A 329 -27.78 -20.02 -24.79
CA THR A 329 -26.82 -20.03 -25.88
C THR A 329 -25.50 -19.64 -25.22
N GLU A 330 -24.48 -20.49 -25.31
CA GLU A 330 -23.16 -20.22 -24.76
C GLU A 330 -22.53 -19.05 -25.54
N THR A 331 -22.76 -17.82 -25.08
CA THR A 331 -22.08 -16.64 -25.60
C THR A 331 -20.77 -16.50 -24.82
N THR A 332 -19.63 -16.58 -25.51
CA THR A 332 -18.31 -16.26 -24.94
C THR A 332 -18.29 -14.78 -24.59
N HIS A 333 -18.31 -14.46 -23.30
CA HIS A 333 -18.12 -13.09 -22.82
C HIS A 333 -16.63 -12.75 -22.78
N THR A 334 -16.25 -11.62 -23.37
CA THR A 334 -14.89 -11.07 -23.29
C THR A 334 -14.83 -10.13 -22.08
N LYS A 335 -13.72 -10.18 -21.34
CA LYS A 335 -13.48 -9.28 -20.21
C LYS A 335 -12.79 -8.01 -20.71
N TYR A 336 -13.27 -6.87 -20.24
CA TYR A 336 -12.69 -5.56 -20.53
C TYR A 336 -12.45 -4.78 -19.23
N THR A 337 -11.39 -3.97 -19.24
CA THR A 337 -10.96 -3.09 -18.15
C THR A 337 -11.64 -1.71 -18.24
N ARG A 338 -11.65 -0.96 -17.13
CA ARG A 338 -12.14 0.43 -17.11
C ARG A 338 -11.34 1.31 -18.06
N SER A 339 -10.03 1.14 -18.13
CA SER A 339 -9.16 1.91 -19.02
C SER A 339 -9.43 1.62 -20.49
N GLU A 340 -9.81 0.38 -20.84
CA GLU A 340 -10.31 0.07 -22.18
C GLU A 340 -11.63 0.79 -22.49
N ALA A 341 -12.54 0.90 -21.51
CA ALA A 341 -13.78 1.67 -21.67
C ALA A 341 -13.53 3.18 -21.84
N VAL A 342 -12.62 3.78 -21.04
CA VAL A 342 -12.24 5.20 -21.13
C VAL A 342 -11.59 5.49 -22.48
N ARG A 343 -10.66 4.63 -22.90
CA ARG A 343 -9.98 4.73 -24.20
C ARG A 343 -10.97 4.65 -25.35
N GLU A 344 -11.85 3.64 -25.33
CA GLU A 344 -12.83 3.41 -26.38
C GLU A 344 -13.85 4.55 -26.45
N TYR A 345 -14.32 5.04 -25.31
CA TYR A 345 -15.17 6.23 -25.24
C TYR A 345 -14.49 7.44 -25.90
N ALA A 346 -13.24 7.74 -25.56
CA ALA A 346 -12.52 8.89 -26.11
C ALA A 346 -12.35 8.81 -27.64
N LEU A 347 -12.08 7.61 -28.16
CA LEU A 347 -11.95 7.35 -29.59
C LEU A 347 -13.28 7.50 -30.32
N ARG A 348 -14.38 6.94 -29.79
CA ARG A 348 -15.72 7.08 -30.38
C ARG A 348 -16.22 8.50 -30.38
N VAL A 349 -16.05 9.19 -29.26
CA VAL A 349 -16.40 10.60 -29.18
C VAL A 349 -15.62 11.35 -30.25
N ALA A 350 -14.35 11.04 -30.50
CA ALA A 350 -13.55 11.72 -31.52
C ALA A 350 -13.98 11.46 -32.96
N ASP A 351 -14.63 10.32 -33.24
CA ASP A 351 -15.16 9.95 -34.56
C ASP A 351 -14.11 10.11 -35.67
N GLY A 352 -12.91 9.58 -35.42
CA GLY A 352 -11.78 9.67 -36.35
C GLY A 352 -11.22 11.08 -36.60
N VAL A 353 -11.68 12.10 -35.87
CA VAL A 353 -11.21 13.48 -35.98
C VAL A 353 -10.39 13.89 -34.75
N CYS A 354 -9.15 14.32 -34.98
CA CYS A 354 -8.26 14.80 -33.94
C CYS A 354 -8.88 15.97 -33.17
N ARG A 355 -9.01 15.85 -31.84
CA ARG A 355 -9.58 16.89 -30.98
C ARG A 355 -8.68 18.11 -30.79
N GLY A 356 -7.41 18.02 -31.17
CA GLY A 356 -6.49 19.16 -31.15
C GLY A 356 -6.57 20.04 -32.39
N CYS A 357 -6.29 19.47 -33.56
CA CYS A 357 -6.22 20.21 -34.82
C CYS A 357 -7.50 20.20 -35.65
N GLY A 358 -8.46 19.33 -35.35
CA GLY A 358 -9.71 19.18 -36.10
C GLY A 358 -9.58 18.47 -37.45
N ASN A 359 -8.40 17.94 -37.77
CA ASN A 359 -8.20 17.13 -38.98
C ASN A 359 -8.57 15.67 -38.73
N GLU A 360 -8.95 14.96 -39.79
CA GLU A 360 -9.08 13.50 -39.77
C GLU A 360 -7.79 12.82 -39.30
N ALA A 361 -7.92 11.62 -38.75
CA ALA A 361 -6.80 10.78 -38.37
C ALA A 361 -5.84 10.63 -39.56
N PRO A 362 -4.53 10.72 -39.33
CA PRO A 362 -3.55 10.80 -40.42
C PRO A 362 -3.42 9.51 -41.22
N PHE A 363 -3.89 8.40 -40.68
CA PHE A 363 -3.91 7.09 -41.34
C PHE A 363 -4.89 6.15 -40.61
N VAL A 364 -5.17 5.02 -41.24
CA VAL A 364 -5.98 3.92 -40.70
C VAL A 364 -5.05 2.85 -40.10
N GLY A 365 -5.41 2.33 -38.93
CA GLY A 365 -4.71 1.28 -38.21
C GLY A 365 -4.82 -0.09 -38.90
N LYS A 366 -4.18 -1.10 -38.30
CA LYS A 366 -4.22 -2.48 -38.81
C LYS A 366 -5.57 -3.16 -38.57
N ASP A 367 -6.30 -2.66 -37.58
CA ASP A 367 -7.68 -2.98 -37.23
C ASP A 367 -8.69 -2.42 -38.23
N GLY A 368 -8.30 -1.46 -39.08
CA GLY A 368 -9.20 -0.79 -40.00
C GLY A 368 -9.79 0.52 -39.45
N GLU A 369 -9.39 0.93 -38.24
CA GLU A 369 -9.93 2.11 -37.56
C GLU A 369 -9.04 3.36 -37.74
N PRO A 370 -9.61 4.58 -37.67
CA PRO A 370 -8.82 5.82 -37.69
C PRO A 370 -7.80 5.88 -36.53
N TYR A 371 -6.52 6.07 -36.83
CA TYR A 371 -5.48 6.06 -35.80
C TYR A 371 -5.40 7.39 -35.03
N LEU A 372 -5.79 7.37 -33.76
CA LEU A 372 -5.66 8.46 -32.79
C LEU A 372 -5.08 7.94 -31.46
N GLU A 373 -4.42 8.81 -30.71
CA GLU A 373 -3.79 8.53 -29.41
C GLU A 373 -4.59 9.27 -28.32
N VAL A 374 -4.97 8.56 -27.26
CA VAL A 374 -5.71 9.14 -26.13
C VAL A 374 -4.74 9.90 -25.23
N HIS A 375 -5.09 11.15 -24.90
CA HIS A 375 -4.29 12.10 -24.13
C HIS A 375 -5.07 12.61 -22.94
N HIS A 376 -4.45 12.68 -21.77
CA HIS A 376 -5.06 13.22 -20.55
C HIS A 376 -4.95 14.75 -20.52
N LEU A 377 -6.08 15.45 -20.41
CA LEU A 377 -6.16 16.91 -20.48
C LEU A 377 -5.54 17.58 -19.27
N TYR A 378 -5.87 17.12 -18.08
CA TYR A 378 -5.26 17.57 -16.85
C TYR A 378 -4.17 16.58 -16.46
N ARG A 379 -2.97 17.09 -16.14
CA ARG A 379 -2.09 16.34 -15.25
C ARG A 379 -2.86 16.11 -13.96
N ARG A 380 -2.58 15.02 -13.25
CA ARG A 380 -3.39 14.59 -12.11
C ARG A 380 -3.58 15.66 -10.99
N SER A 381 -2.80 16.75 -11.03
CA SER A 381 -2.88 17.94 -10.17
C SER A 381 -4.09 18.82 -10.44
N ASP A 382 -4.58 18.83 -11.68
CA ASP A 382 -5.48 19.87 -12.18
C ASP A 382 -6.87 19.34 -12.61
N GLY A 383 -7.19 18.05 -12.41
CA GLY A 383 -8.58 17.59 -12.63
C GLY A 383 -8.82 16.18 -13.21
N GLY A 384 -8.18 15.15 -12.67
CA GLY A 384 -8.88 13.86 -12.46
C GLY A 384 -8.19 12.56 -12.94
N PRO A 385 -8.54 11.40 -12.34
CA PRO A 385 -8.13 10.06 -12.78
C PRO A 385 -8.49 9.71 -14.22
N ASP A 386 -8.14 8.49 -14.66
CA ASP A 386 -8.64 7.80 -15.85
C ASP A 386 -10.17 7.83 -15.90
N HIS A 387 -10.68 8.95 -16.42
CA HIS A 387 -12.05 9.39 -16.37
C HIS A 387 -12.39 9.93 -17.76
N PRO A 388 -13.58 9.61 -18.30
CA PRO A 388 -13.93 9.97 -19.67
C PRO A 388 -13.89 11.47 -19.93
N ASP A 389 -14.15 12.31 -18.92
CA ASP A 389 -14.08 13.77 -19.06
C ASP A 389 -12.65 14.33 -19.05
N ASN A 390 -11.64 13.55 -18.63
CA ASN A 390 -10.24 13.99 -18.57
C ASN A 390 -9.40 13.47 -19.75
N VAL A 391 -10.01 12.86 -20.76
CA VAL A 391 -9.27 12.30 -21.90
C VAL A 391 -9.77 12.82 -23.24
N VAL A 392 -8.85 12.98 -24.19
CA VAL A 392 -9.16 13.37 -25.58
C VAL A 392 -8.34 12.56 -26.58
N ALA A 393 -8.91 12.23 -27.74
CA ALA A 393 -8.16 11.60 -28.82
C ALA A 393 -7.46 12.63 -29.71
N LEU A 394 -6.14 12.50 -29.87
CA LEU A 394 -5.27 13.37 -30.65
C LEU A 394 -4.56 12.59 -31.76
N CYS A 395 -4.24 13.24 -32.88
CA CYS A 395 -3.32 12.66 -33.84
C CYS A 395 -1.89 12.64 -33.26
N PRO A 396 -0.99 11.76 -33.75
CA PRO A 396 0.37 11.65 -33.23
C PRO A 396 1.17 12.95 -33.22
N ASN A 397 0.92 13.84 -34.18
CA ASN A 397 1.56 15.16 -34.21
C ASN A 397 1.07 16.08 -33.10
N CYS A 398 -0.25 16.10 -32.85
CA CYS A 398 -0.83 16.89 -31.76
C CYS A 398 -0.44 16.32 -30.40
N HIS A 399 -0.50 15.00 -30.23
CA HIS A 399 -0.09 14.35 -28.99
C HIS A 399 1.39 14.63 -28.65
N ARG A 400 2.29 14.50 -29.63
CA ARG A 400 3.70 14.88 -29.46
C ARG A 400 3.90 16.37 -29.23
N ARG A 401 3.10 17.25 -29.84
CA ARG A 401 3.17 18.70 -29.59
C ARG A 401 2.82 19.04 -28.15
N VAL A 402 1.82 18.37 -27.55
CA VAL A 402 1.50 18.58 -26.13
C VAL A 402 2.71 18.21 -25.24
N HIS A 403 3.35 17.07 -25.48
CA HIS A 403 4.44 16.59 -24.62
C HIS A 403 5.82 17.20 -24.90
N HIS A 404 6.09 17.62 -26.14
CA HIS A 404 7.44 18.00 -26.60
C HIS A 404 7.49 19.35 -27.31
N GLY A 405 6.34 19.97 -27.59
CA GLY A 405 6.26 21.29 -28.19
C GLY A 405 6.70 22.37 -27.21
N LYS A 406 7.34 23.42 -27.74
CA LYS A 406 7.69 24.60 -26.95
C LYS A 406 6.45 25.30 -26.35
N ASP A 407 5.32 25.13 -27.02
CA ASP A 407 3.99 25.62 -26.69
C ASP A 407 3.06 24.52 -26.15
N GLY A 408 3.63 23.40 -25.66
CA GLY A 408 2.86 22.23 -25.23
C GLY A 408 1.85 22.53 -24.13
N ASP A 409 2.25 23.29 -23.10
CA ASP A 409 1.37 23.66 -21.99
C ASP A 409 0.23 24.61 -22.44
N ASP A 410 0.55 25.63 -23.24
CA ASP A 410 -0.44 26.54 -23.83
C ASP A 410 -1.43 25.78 -24.74
N PHE A 411 -0.92 24.83 -25.53
CA PHE A 411 -1.74 23.99 -26.39
C PHE A 411 -2.65 23.07 -25.57
N ASN A 412 -2.17 22.53 -24.45
CA ASN A 412 -2.98 21.72 -23.54
C ASN A 412 -4.12 22.52 -22.89
N GLN A 413 -3.88 23.78 -22.49
CA GLN A 413 -4.91 24.70 -22.00
C GLN A 413 -5.99 25.00 -23.06
N GLU A 414 -5.60 25.07 -24.33
CA GLU A 414 -6.56 25.18 -25.45
C GLU A 414 -7.44 23.93 -25.56
N LEU A 415 -6.88 22.73 -25.39
CA LEU A 415 -7.62 21.46 -25.42
C LEU A 415 -8.64 21.38 -24.27
N ILE A 416 -8.23 21.76 -23.06
CA ILE A 416 -9.10 21.86 -21.88
C ILE A 416 -10.30 22.76 -22.20
N SER A 417 -10.02 23.99 -22.65
CA SER A 417 -11.04 25.00 -22.96
C SER A 417 -12.00 24.57 -24.07
N LYS A 418 -11.56 23.72 -25.01
CA LYS A 418 -12.41 23.17 -26.08
C LYS A 418 -13.34 22.07 -25.57
N THR A 419 -12.90 21.32 -24.57
CA THR A 419 -13.64 20.20 -23.98
C THR A 419 -14.72 20.70 -23.03
N GLU A 420 -14.41 21.67 -22.16
CA GLU A 420 -15.38 22.31 -21.24
C GLU A 420 -16.54 22.98 -21.97
N ARG A 421 -16.28 23.62 -23.12
CA ARG A 421 -17.31 24.29 -23.93
C ARG A 421 -18.35 23.32 -24.52
N ARG A 422 -18.03 22.04 -24.62
CA ARG A 422 -18.95 21.01 -25.14
C ARG A 422 -19.83 20.38 -24.08
N ALA A 423 -19.47 20.44 -22.80
CA ALA A 423 -20.29 19.87 -21.71
C ALA A 423 -21.56 20.70 -21.42
N ILE A 424 -21.74 21.84 -22.10
CA ILE A 424 -22.82 22.83 -21.87
C ILE A 424 -23.82 22.86 -23.04
N ASP A 425 -23.49 22.27 -24.18
CA ASP A 425 -24.35 22.13 -25.37
C ASP A 425 -24.90 20.70 -25.44
#